data_AF-A0A9E5ZMU7-F1
#
_entry.id   AF-A0A9E5ZMU7-F1
#
_cell.length_a   1.000
_cell.length_b   1.000
_cell.length_c   1.000
_cell.angle_alpha   90.00
_cell.angle_beta   90.00
_cell.angle_gamma   90.00
#
_symmetry.space_group_name_H-M   'P 1'
#
loop_
_entity.id
_entity.type
_entity.pdbx_description
1 polymer ?
#
loop_
_entity_poly.entity_id
_entity_poly.type
_entity_poly.pdbx_seq_one_letter_code
_entity_poly.pdbx_strand_id
1 'polypeptide(L)'
;MSYTKLNKDIEKYYKTNNKSFEYNALTTSNEEQQKKLKEYNRVRDIIVEKWKVKKKYKELISCAHGRWFPYDEFTKPLAEYFIKNNNLICLKVLYEKEIRFKIEDTLKCVNNVKDDYPKTTTEEMISYNLEEYQKTKSYHPIGELSSWRSKSLLLLNRYICLLKLTNDYNYIKMIEDLNEKTQKLTVKKSDLKHIRQKLE
;
A
#
# COMPACT_ATOMS: atom_id res chain seq x y z
N MET A 1 17.52 -6.05 0.25
CA MET A 1 16.18 -5.44 0.41
C MET A 1 16.24 -4.26 1.39
N SER A 2 15.42 -3.23 1.21
CA SER A 2 15.37 -2.01 2.06
C SER A 2 14.99 -2.30 3.51
N TYR A 3 14.07 -3.25 3.76
CA TYR A 3 13.72 -3.75 5.09
C TYR A 3 14.93 -4.29 5.85
N THR A 4 15.79 -5.07 5.17
CA THR A 4 17.06 -5.53 5.75
C THR A 4 17.98 -4.37 6.13
N LYS A 5 18.01 -3.29 5.33
CA LYS A 5 18.79 -2.08 5.67
C LYS A 5 18.21 -1.37 6.90
N LEU A 6 16.88 -1.29 6.98
CA LEU A 6 16.19 -0.67 8.11
C LEU A 6 16.45 -1.44 9.40
N ASN A 7 16.29 -2.77 9.38
CA ASN A 7 16.58 -3.62 10.53
C ASN A 7 18.05 -3.55 10.96
N LYS A 8 19.00 -3.48 10.01
CA LYS A 8 20.41 -3.27 10.34
C LYS A 8 20.65 -1.95 11.07
N ASP A 9 19.97 -0.87 10.70
CA ASP A 9 20.09 0.42 11.39
C ASP A 9 19.37 0.40 12.77
N ILE A 10 18.28 -0.35 12.92
CA ILE A 10 17.62 -0.61 14.21
C ILE A 10 18.54 -1.43 15.14
N GLU A 11 19.15 -2.50 14.65
CA GLU A 11 20.12 -3.30 15.41
C GLU A 11 21.32 -2.47 15.86
N LYS A 12 21.86 -1.61 14.99
CA LYS A 12 22.92 -0.67 15.35
C LYS A 12 22.46 0.27 16.46
N TYR A 13 21.25 0.80 16.38
CA TYR A 13 20.70 1.65 17.43
C TYR A 13 20.65 0.91 18.77
N TYR A 14 20.16 -0.33 18.79
CA TYR A 14 20.14 -1.13 20.02
C TYR A 14 21.55 -1.33 20.60
N LYS A 15 22.52 -1.74 19.77
CA LYS A 15 23.92 -1.92 20.19
C LYS A 15 24.53 -0.65 20.79
N THR A 16 24.33 0.50 20.16
CA THR A 16 24.85 1.78 20.67
C THR A 16 24.20 2.22 21.99
N ASN A 17 23.00 1.72 22.30
CA ASN A 17 22.27 2.05 23.54
C ASN A 17 22.37 0.93 24.59
N ASN A 18 23.31 -0.01 24.46
CA ASN A 18 23.46 -1.18 25.35
C ASN A 18 22.16 -1.97 25.53
N LYS A 19 21.37 -2.07 24.46
CA LYS A 19 20.15 -2.88 24.40
C LYS A 19 20.36 -4.04 23.43
N SER A 20 19.70 -5.17 23.68
CA SER A 20 19.59 -6.30 22.76
C SER A 20 18.11 -6.54 22.41
N PHE A 21 17.85 -7.02 21.19
CA PHE A 21 16.54 -7.54 20.83
C PHE A 21 16.51 -9.03 21.13
N GLU A 22 16.29 -9.38 22.40
CA GLU A 22 16.13 -10.77 22.83
C GLU A 22 14.65 -11.15 22.84
N TYR A 23 14.30 -12.15 22.03
CA TYR A 23 12.97 -12.73 21.96
C TYR A 23 13.06 -14.23 22.20
N ASN A 24 12.38 -14.70 23.25
CA ASN A 24 12.15 -16.12 23.49
C ASN A 24 10.64 -16.37 23.53
N ALA A 25 10.11 -16.98 22.47
CA ALA A 25 8.69 -17.26 22.31
C ALA A 25 8.11 -18.14 23.42
N LEU A 26 8.96 -18.93 24.10
CA LEU A 26 8.54 -19.88 25.14
C LEU A 26 8.40 -19.23 26.52
N THR A 27 9.02 -18.08 26.76
CA THR A 27 9.10 -17.47 28.10
C THR A 27 8.61 -16.02 28.15
N THR A 28 8.44 -15.35 27.01
CA THR A 28 8.03 -13.93 26.97
C THR A 28 6.51 -13.82 27.13
N SER A 29 6.05 -13.15 28.19
CA SER A 29 4.61 -12.91 28.42
C SER A 29 4.01 -11.98 27.36
N ASN A 30 2.68 -11.98 27.21
CA ASN A 30 2.00 -11.08 26.26
C ASN A 30 2.30 -9.59 26.54
N GLU A 31 2.38 -9.19 27.80
CA GLU A 31 2.71 -7.81 28.20
C GLU A 31 4.13 -7.43 27.81
N GLU A 32 5.09 -8.35 28.01
CA GLU A 32 6.47 -8.15 27.59
C GLU A 32 6.60 -8.07 26.06
N GLN A 33 5.86 -8.89 25.32
CA GLN A 33 5.81 -8.84 23.86
C GLN A 33 5.30 -7.48 23.38
N GLN A 34 4.21 -6.97 23.98
CA GLN A 34 3.67 -5.65 23.64
C GLN A 34 4.67 -4.53 23.96
N LYS A 35 5.35 -4.60 25.11
CA LYS A 35 6.38 -3.63 25.49
C LYS A 35 7.56 -3.64 24.52
N LYS A 36 8.02 -4.83 24.10
CA LYS A 36 9.09 -4.99 23.10
C LYS A 36 8.67 -4.45 21.74
N LEU A 37 7.46 -4.74 21.27
CA LEU A 37 6.93 -4.21 20.02
C LEU A 37 6.82 -2.68 20.06
N LYS A 38 6.36 -2.11 21.18
CA LYS A 38 6.30 -0.66 21.38
C LYS A 38 7.69 -0.01 21.29
N GLU A 39 8.68 -0.61 21.93
CA GLU A 39 10.07 -0.12 21.84
C GLU A 39 10.63 -0.28 20.42
N TYR A 40 10.37 -1.40 19.74
CA TYR A 40 10.76 -1.59 18.34
C TYR A 40 10.17 -0.51 17.44
N ASN A 41 8.86 -0.24 17.55
CA ASN A 41 8.19 0.80 16.79
C ASN A 41 8.78 2.18 17.08
N ARG A 42 9.08 2.50 18.35
CA ARG A 42 9.76 3.75 18.73
C ARG A 42 11.12 3.88 18.04
N VAL A 43 11.93 2.82 18.05
CA VAL A 43 13.26 2.81 17.43
C VAL A 43 13.15 2.90 15.91
N ARG A 44 12.23 2.16 15.29
CA ARG A 44 11.90 2.27 13.85
C ARG A 44 11.62 3.71 13.47
N ASP A 45 10.77 4.41 14.22
CA ASP A 45 10.39 5.79 13.93
C ASP A 45 11.60 6.74 14.01
N ILE A 46 12.48 6.57 15.01
CA ILE A 46 13.75 7.32 15.09
C ILE A 46 14.62 7.10 13.84
N ILE A 47 14.76 5.85 13.38
CA ILE A 47 15.56 5.54 12.19
C ILE A 47 14.90 6.10 10.92
N VAL A 48 13.57 6.01 10.81
CA VAL A 48 12.80 6.58 9.70
C VAL A 48 12.99 8.09 9.62
N GLU A 49 12.93 8.81 10.74
CA GLU A 49 13.22 10.25 10.77
C GLU A 49 14.65 10.57 10.33
N LYS A 50 15.65 9.78 10.78
CA LYS A 50 17.03 9.91 10.29
C LYS A 50 17.13 9.67 8.78
N TRP A 51 16.38 8.72 8.23
CA TRP A 51 16.36 8.42 6.80
C TRP A 51 15.67 9.52 5.99
N LYS A 52 14.61 10.14 6.53
CA LYS A 52 13.97 11.33 5.94
C LYS A 52 14.96 12.49 5.82
N VAL A 53 15.68 12.81 6.91
CA VAL A 53 16.72 13.87 6.92
C VAL A 53 17.82 13.57 5.91
N LYS A 54 18.26 12.31 5.81
CA LYS A 54 19.27 11.86 4.84
C LYS A 54 18.74 11.67 3.41
N LYS A 55 17.47 12.01 3.15
CA LYS A 55 16.80 11.85 1.85
C LYS A 55 16.90 10.43 1.27
N LYS A 56 16.90 9.40 2.11
CA LYS A 56 16.88 7.98 1.70
C LYS A 56 15.50 7.55 1.18
N TYR A 57 14.94 8.30 0.24
CA TYR A 57 13.56 8.15 -0.21
C TYR A 57 13.34 6.83 -0.96
N LYS A 58 14.33 6.37 -1.75
CA LYS A 58 14.28 5.05 -2.41
C LYS A 58 14.10 3.92 -1.39
N GLU A 59 14.87 3.94 -0.30
CA GLU A 59 14.73 2.94 0.75
C GLU A 59 13.40 3.06 1.51
N LEU A 60 12.98 4.28 1.88
CA LEU A 60 11.71 4.51 2.58
C LEU A 60 10.51 4.02 1.76
N ILE A 61 10.45 4.39 0.48
CA ILE A 61 9.38 3.93 -0.44
C ILE A 61 9.44 2.42 -0.61
N SER A 62 10.63 1.84 -0.72
CA SER A 62 10.78 0.39 -0.83
C SER A 62 10.30 -0.34 0.44
N CYS A 63 10.46 0.23 1.63
CA CYS A 63 9.87 -0.31 2.86
C CYS A 63 8.34 -0.28 2.81
N ALA A 64 7.75 0.82 2.32
CA ALA A 64 6.28 0.95 2.18
C ALA A 64 5.72 -0.08 1.18
N HIS A 65 6.35 -0.24 0.01
CA HIS A 65 5.96 -1.26 -0.98
C HIS A 65 6.14 -2.69 -0.49
N GLY A 66 7.07 -2.91 0.44
CA GLY A 66 7.24 -4.22 1.08
C GLY A 66 6.12 -4.57 2.06
N ARG A 67 5.27 -3.60 2.44
CA ARG A 67 4.14 -3.77 3.37
C ARG A 67 4.54 -4.41 4.71
N TRP A 68 5.78 -4.18 5.14
CA TRP A 68 6.32 -4.68 6.42
C TRP A 68 5.66 -4.04 7.64
N PHE A 69 4.99 -2.91 7.44
CA PHE A 69 4.35 -2.12 8.49
C PHE A 69 2.91 -1.76 8.10
N PRO A 70 2.00 -1.59 9.08
CA PRO A 70 0.65 -1.12 8.83
C PRO A 70 0.64 0.22 8.07
N TYR A 71 -0.39 0.41 7.23
CA TYR A 71 -0.52 1.60 6.40
C TYR A 71 -0.49 2.90 7.22
N ASP A 72 -1.26 2.95 8.31
CA ASP A 72 -1.38 4.14 9.17
C ASP A 72 -0.12 4.42 10.00
N GLU A 73 0.73 3.42 10.22
CA GLU A 73 1.98 3.57 10.97
C GLU A 73 3.16 4.03 10.10
N PHE A 74 3.13 3.73 8.79
CA PHE A 74 4.31 3.95 7.94
C PHE A 74 3.99 4.67 6.63
N THR A 75 3.17 4.06 5.77
CA THR A 75 2.93 4.58 4.42
C THR A 75 2.21 5.93 4.44
N LYS A 76 1.19 6.09 5.30
CA LYS A 76 0.45 7.36 5.43
C LYS A 76 1.34 8.49 5.99
N PRO A 77 2.05 8.33 7.14
CA PRO A 77 2.98 9.35 7.62
C PRO A 77 4.09 9.70 6.61
N LEU A 78 4.55 8.72 5.82
CA LEU A 78 5.54 8.97 4.76
C LEU A 78 4.96 9.81 3.61
N ALA A 79 3.72 9.54 3.20
CA ALA A 79 3.02 10.32 2.19
C ALA A 79 2.78 11.77 2.65
N GLU A 80 2.32 11.95 3.89
CA GLU A 80 2.13 13.28 4.51
C GLU A 80 3.46 14.05 4.59
N TYR A 81 4.56 13.37 4.94
CA TYR A 81 5.89 13.96 4.89
C TYR A 81 6.25 14.44 3.48
N PHE A 82 5.99 13.65 2.43
CA PHE A 82 6.28 14.08 1.05
C PHE A 82 5.44 15.29 0.63
N ILE A 83 4.16 15.34 1.00
CA ILE A 83 3.30 16.50 0.75
C ILE A 83 3.84 17.74 1.47
N LYS A 84 4.12 17.64 2.77
CA LYS A 84 4.65 18.76 3.58
C LYS A 84 5.97 19.33 3.03
N ASN A 85 6.76 18.51 2.35
CA ASN A 85 8.03 18.90 1.76
C ASN A 85 7.95 19.16 0.24
N ASN A 86 6.74 19.31 -0.32
CA ASN A 86 6.49 19.53 -1.75
C ASN A 86 7.18 18.50 -2.68
N ASN A 87 7.35 17.26 -2.22
CA ASN A 87 8.01 16.19 -2.95
C ASN A 87 6.99 15.29 -3.67
N LEU A 88 6.33 15.85 -4.67
CA LEU A 88 5.28 15.16 -5.43
C LEU A 88 5.80 13.95 -6.20
N ILE A 89 7.05 13.97 -6.66
CA ILE A 89 7.65 12.83 -7.36
C ILE A 89 7.71 11.61 -6.41
N CYS A 90 8.20 11.79 -5.18
CA CYS A 90 8.23 10.69 -4.20
C CYS A 90 6.84 10.20 -3.82
N LEU A 91 5.87 11.11 -3.68
CA LEU A 91 4.47 10.75 -3.43
C LEU A 91 3.90 9.89 -4.59
N LYS A 92 4.14 10.29 -5.84
CA LYS A 92 3.74 9.53 -7.03
C LYS A 92 4.38 8.14 -7.02
N VAL A 93 5.70 8.05 -6.86
CA VAL A 93 6.39 6.74 -6.83
C VAL A 93 5.89 5.85 -5.68
N LEU A 94 5.56 6.43 -4.53
CA LEU A 94 5.01 5.70 -3.38
C LEU A 94 3.70 4.98 -3.72
N TYR A 95 2.79 5.63 -4.45
CA TYR A 95 1.47 5.08 -4.76
C TYR A 95 1.35 4.36 -6.10
N GLU A 96 2.02 4.86 -7.14
CA GLU A 96 1.79 4.41 -8.52
C GLU A 96 2.10 2.92 -8.70
N LYS A 97 3.16 2.39 -8.06
CA LYS A 97 3.48 0.96 -8.12
C LYS A 97 2.33 0.09 -7.59
N GLU A 98 1.77 0.48 -6.45
CA GLU A 98 0.68 -0.25 -5.80
C GLU A 98 -0.63 -0.12 -6.59
N ILE A 99 -0.89 1.06 -7.17
CA ILE A 99 -2.04 1.29 -8.05
C ILE A 99 -1.97 0.37 -9.26
N ARG A 100 -0.83 0.36 -9.96
CA ARG A 100 -0.64 -0.53 -11.12
C ARG A 100 -0.91 -1.98 -10.76
N PHE A 101 -0.24 -2.47 -9.71
CA PHE A 101 -0.36 -3.87 -9.28
C PHE A 101 -1.82 -4.25 -9.01
N LYS A 102 -2.54 -3.46 -8.21
CA LYS A 102 -3.94 -3.76 -7.87
C LYS A 102 -4.90 -3.65 -9.05
N ILE A 103 -4.71 -2.67 -9.94
CA ILE A 103 -5.52 -2.53 -11.15
C ILE A 103 -5.23 -3.71 -12.11
N GLU A 104 -3.96 -4.09 -12.28
CA GLU A 104 -3.57 -5.22 -13.13
C GLU A 104 -4.17 -6.54 -12.60
N ASP A 105 -4.19 -6.77 -11.29
CA ASP A 105 -4.88 -7.93 -10.70
C ASP A 105 -6.40 -7.84 -10.84
N THR A 106 -6.99 -6.65 -10.70
CA THR A 106 -8.43 -6.44 -10.95
C THR A 106 -8.77 -6.79 -12.40
N LEU A 107 -7.98 -6.35 -13.38
CA LEU A 107 -8.14 -6.68 -14.80
C LEU A 107 -8.01 -8.18 -15.07
N LYS A 108 -7.05 -8.84 -14.40
CA LYS A 108 -6.87 -10.28 -14.51
C LYS A 108 -8.11 -11.02 -14.00
N CYS A 109 -8.66 -10.63 -12.85
CA CYS A 109 -9.88 -11.23 -12.33
C CYS A 109 -11.10 -10.98 -13.23
N VAL A 110 -11.21 -9.80 -13.87
CA VAL A 110 -12.27 -9.55 -14.88
C VAL A 110 -12.18 -10.55 -16.02
N ASN A 111 -10.98 -10.84 -16.52
CA ASN A 111 -10.80 -11.82 -17.58
C ASN A 111 -11.17 -13.23 -17.10
N ASN A 112 -10.70 -13.65 -15.93
CA ASN A 112 -11.04 -14.95 -15.35
C ASN A 112 -12.57 -15.13 -15.23
N VAL A 113 -13.30 -14.11 -14.76
CA VAL A 113 -14.77 -14.18 -14.68
C VAL A 113 -15.40 -14.33 -16.05
N LYS A 114 -14.91 -13.61 -17.08
CA LYS A 114 -15.44 -13.73 -18.44
C LYS A 114 -15.16 -15.10 -19.07
N ASP A 115 -14.02 -15.71 -18.73
CA ASP A 115 -13.63 -17.03 -19.22
C ASP A 115 -14.46 -18.13 -18.51
N ASP A 116 -14.60 -18.05 -17.19
CA ASP A 116 -15.30 -19.06 -16.37
C ASP A 116 -16.84 -18.90 -16.43
N TYR A 117 -17.34 -17.67 -16.57
CA TYR A 117 -18.76 -17.31 -16.56
C TYR A 117 -19.09 -16.31 -17.70
N PRO A 118 -19.08 -16.74 -18.96
CA PRO A 118 -19.20 -15.85 -20.12
C PRO A 118 -20.56 -15.13 -20.24
N LYS A 119 -21.59 -15.60 -19.52
CA LYS A 119 -22.91 -14.96 -19.49
C LYS A 119 -23.03 -13.89 -18.41
N THR A 120 -22.08 -13.81 -17.49
CA THR A 120 -22.12 -12.84 -16.38
C THR A 120 -21.93 -11.43 -16.91
N THR A 121 -22.89 -10.56 -16.57
CA THR A 121 -22.89 -9.15 -16.93
C THR A 121 -21.95 -8.35 -16.03
N THR A 122 -21.58 -7.15 -16.46
CA THR A 122 -20.70 -6.28 -15.65
C THR A 122 -21.44 -5.81 -14.38
N GLU A 123 -22.74 -5.58 -14.49
CA GLU A 123 -23.62 -5.23 -13.39
C GLU A 123 -23.62 -6.31 -12.30
N GLU A 124 -23.77 -7.59 -12.69
CA GLU A 124 -23.70 -8.73 -11.77
C GLU A 124 -22.33 -8.84 -11.08
N MET A 125 -21.24 -8.60 -11.81
CA MET A 125 -19.89 -8.56 -11.22
C MET A 125 -19.76 -7.43 -10.19
N ILE A 126 -20.35 -6.26 -10.47
CA ILE A 126 -20.28 -5.08 -9.62
C ILE A 126 -21.14 -5.24 -8.36
N SER A 127 -22.32 -5.85 -8.49
CA SER A 127 -23.30 -6.02 -7.41
C SER A 127 -23.01 -7.22 -6.50
N TYR A 128 -21.98 -8.01 -6.82
CA TYR A 128 -21.65 -9.20 -6.05
C TYR A 128 -21.34 -8.89 -4.59
N ASN A 129 -21.94 -9.65 -3.68
CA ASN A 129 -21.84 -9.38 -2.24
C ASN A 129 -20.47 -9.80 -1.68
N LEU A 130 -19.58 -8.82 -1.54
CA LEU A 130 -18.24 -9.03 -1.01
C LEU A 130 -18.25 -9.51 0.45
N GLU A 131 -19.16 -9.01 1.28
CA GLU A 131 -19.22 -9.38 2.71
C GLU A 131 -19.62 -10.84 2.90
N GLU A 132 -20.59 -11.30 2.09
CA GLU A 132 -21.00 -12.70 2.09
C GLU A 132 -19.87 -13.61 1.62
N TYR A 133 -19.20 -13.23 0.52
CA TYR A 133 -18.04 -13.96 0.03
C TYR A 133 -16.91 -14.07 1.06
N GLN A 134 -16.61 -13.00 1.80
CA GLN A 134 -15.58 -13.01 2.84
C GLN A 134 -15.91 -13.95 4.01
N LYS A 135 -17.18 -14.28 4.24
CA LYS A 135 -17.59 -15.28 5.24
C LYS A 135 -17.36 -16.71 4.74
N THR A 136 -17.29 -16.91 3.42
CA THR A 136 -17.02 -18.22 2.83
C THR A 136 -15.54 -18.57 2.92
N LYS A 137 -15.24 -19.88 3.00
CA LYS A 137 -13.87 -20.41 2.86
C LYS A 137 -13.57 -20.88 1.44
N SER A 138 -14.49 -20.68 0.50
CA SER A 138 -14.39 -21.19 -0.86
C SER A 138 -14.00 -20.09 -1.84
N TYR A 139 -13.21 -20.47 -2.85
CA TYR A 139 -12.89 -19.57 -3.95
C TYR A 139 -14.10 -19.39 -4.87
N HIS A 140 -14.30 -18.15 -5.33
CA HIS A 140 -15.27 -17.82 -6.37
C HIS A 140 -14.69 -16.69 -7.23
N PRO A 141 -14.60 -16.82 -8.57
CA PRO A 141 -13.98 -15.81 -9.44
C PRO A 141 -14.56 -14.40 -9.27
N ILE A 142 -15.89 -14.28 -9.16
CA ILE A 142 -16.54 -12.97 -8.94
C ILE A 142 -16.24 -12.41 -7.55
N GLY A 143 -16.06 -13.29 -6.55
CA GLY A 143 -15.68 -12.88 -5.19
C GLY A 143 -14.24 -12.39 -5.11
N GLU A 144 -13.33 -13.06 -5.82
CA GLU A 144 -11.94 -12.61 -5.97
C GLU A 144 -11.88 -11.26 -6.71
N LEU A 145 -12.60 -11.12 -7.83
CA LEU A 145 -12.75 -9.85 -8.54
C LEU A 145 -13.25 -8.73 -7.61
N SER A 146 -14.31 -8.99 -6.84
CA SER A 146 -14.87 -8.04 -5.88
C SER A 146 -13.84 -7.63 -4.82
N SER A 147 -13.03 -8.57 -4.36
CA SER A 147 -11.95 -8.33 -3.39
C SER A 147 -10.85 -7.43 -3.96
N TRP A 148 -10.38 -7.69 -5.19
CA TRP A 148 -9.35 -6.87 -5.83
C TRP A 148 -9.87 -5.48 -6.19
N ARG A 149 -11.08 -5.39 -6.74
CA ARG A 149 -11.75 -4.10 -7.01
C ARG A 149 -11.86 -3.26 -5.74
N SER A 150 -12.31 -3.84 -4.63
CA SER A 150 -12.39 -3.14 -3.33
C SER A 150 -11.02 -2.66 -2.84
N LYS A 151 -9.98 -3.50 -2.94
CA LYS A 151 -8.59 -3.11 -2.58
C LYS A 151 -8.05 -1.98 -3.45
N SER A 152 -8.39 -1.96 -4.75
CA SER A 152 -8.02 -0.91 -5.70
C SER A 152 -8.72 0.41 -5.37
N LEU A 153 -10.03 0.37 -5.17
CA LEU A 153 -10.83 1.55 -4.82
C LEU A 153 -10.40 2.16 -3.50
N LEU A 154 -10.14 1.34 -2.46
CA LEU A 154 -9.62 1.83 -1.19
C LEU A 154 -8.28 2.56 -1.35
N LEU A 155 -7.37 2.04 -2.18
CA LEU A 155 -6.08 2.68 -2.44
C LEU A 155 -6.26 4.00 -3.20
N LEU A 156 -7.06 4.01 -4.25
CA LEU A 156 -7.32 5.20 -5.07
C LEU A 156 -8.00 6.29 -4.25
N ASN A 157 -9.01 5.96 -3.45
CA ASN A 157 -9.72 6.91 -2.59
C ASN A 157 -8.76 7.56 -1.58
N ARG A 158 -7.92 6.75 -0.90
CA ARG A 158 -6.88 7.27 0.01
C ARG A 158 -5.91 8.20 -0.71
N TYR A 159 -5.50 7.82 -1.92
CA TYR A 159 -4.55 8.61 -2.69
C TYR A 159 -5.16 9.93 -3.19
N ILE A 160 -6.41 9.93 -3.65
CA ILE A 160 -7.15 11.13 -4.04
C ILE A 160 -7.25 12.10 -2.87
N CYS A 161 -7.59 11.63 -1.66
CA CYS A 161 -7.63 12.48 -0.47
C CYS A 161 -6.27 13.15 -0.19
N LEU A 162 -5.17 12.42 -0.37
CA LEU A 162 -3.82 12.96 -0.21
C LEU A 162 -3.45 13.95 -1.32
N LEU A 163 -3.77 13.64 -2.57
CA LEU A 163 -3.48 14.51 -3.71
C LEU A 163 -4.26 15.83 -3.66
N LYS A 164 -5.47 15.84 -3.08
CA LYS A 164 -6.24 17.07 -2.85
C LYS A 164 -5.56 18.05 -1.90
N LEU A 165 -4.55 17.62 -1.15
CA LEU A 165 -3.68 18.49 -0.35
C LEU A 165 -2.51 19.08 -1.18
N THR A 166 -2.48 18.83 -2.48
CA THR A 166 -1.46 19.28 -3.43
C THR A 166 -2.11 20.15 -4.51
N ASN A 167 -1.30 20.84 -5.31
CA ASN A 167 -1.76 21.73 -6.38
C ASN A 167 -1.75 21.08 -7.79
N ASP A 168 -1.60 19.75 -7.89
CA ASP A 168 -1.51 19.04 -9.18
C ASP A 168 -2.90 18.62 -9.71
N TYR A 169 -3.71 19.60 -10.10
CA TYR A 169 -5.10 19.41 -10.54
C TYR A 169 -5.26 18.43 -11.70
N ASN A 170 -4.35 18.48 -12.68
CA ASN A 170 -4.40 17.58 -13.83
C ASN A 170 -4.16 16.13 -13.41
N TYR A 171 -3.21 15.90 -12.51
CA TYR A 171 -2.94 14.57 -12.00
C TYR A 171 -4.06 14.07 -11.08
N ILE A 172 -4.65 14.93 -10.24
CA ILE A 172 -5.83 14.59 -9.42
C ILE A 172 -6.96 14.07 -10.32
N LYS A 173 -7.30 14.83 -11.37
CA LYS A 173 -8.39 14.47 -12.28
C LYS A 173 -8.13 13.15 -13.01
N MET A 174 -6.87 12.87 -13.36
CA MET A 174 -6.47 11.60 -13.95
C MET A 174 -6.67 10.42 -12.97
N ILE A 175 -6.34 10.58 -11.69
CA ILE A 175 -6.55 9.54 -10.68
C ILE A 175 -8.04 9.36 -10.34
N GLU A 176 -8.81 10.44 -10.35
CA GLU A 176 -10.28 10.40 -10.18
C GLU A 176 -10.95 9.65 -11.35
N ASP A 177 -10.55 9.89 -12.60
CA ASP A 177 -11.02 9.12 -13.77
C ASP A 177 -10.65 7.63 -13.66
N LEU A 178 -9.42 7.32 -13.21
CA LEU A 178 -8.99 5.94 -12.98
C LEU A 178 -9.85 5.27 -11.89
N ASN A 179 -10.22 6.00 -10.83
CA ASN A 179 -11.10 5.53 -9.77
C ASN A 179 -12.50 5.21 -10.29
N GLU A 180 -13.10 6.13 -11.06
CA GLU A 180 -14.42 5.93 -11.66
C GLU A 180 -14.44 4.72 -12.61
N LYS A 181 -13.43 4.59 -13.47
CA LYS A 181 -13.28 3.44 -14.38
C LYS A 181 -13.11 2.12 -13.62
N THR A 182 -12.37 2.13 -12.51
CA THR A 182 -12.21 0.96 -11.64
C THR A 182 -13.52 0.58 -10.97
N GLN A 183 -14.28 1.58 -10.52
CA GLN A 183 -15.61 1.37 -9.94
C GLN A 183 -16.55 0.76 -10.96
N LYS A 184 -16.52 1.21 -12.21
CA LYS A 184 -17.40 0.70 -13.28
C LYS A 184 -16.86 -0.53 -14.01
N LEU A 185 -15.71 -1.08 -13.59
CA LEU A 185 -15.00 -2.16 -14.30
C LEU A 185 -14.73 -1.88 -15.78
N THR A 186 -14.61 -0.60 -16.15
CA THR A 186 -14.30 -0.14 -17.52
C THR A 186 -12.83 0.24 -17.71
N VAL A 187 -12.03 0.15 -16.64
CA VAL A 187 -10.59 0.39 -16.66
C VAL A 187 -9.89 -0.55 -17.65
N LYS A 188 -8.84 -0.04 -18.32
CA LYS A 188 -8.03 -0.74 -19.30
C LYS A 188 -6.56 -0.62 -18.95
N LYS A 189 -5.74 -1.53 -19.48
CA LYS A 189 -4.28 -1.47 -19.36
C LYS A 189 -3.70 -0.15 -19.89
N SER A 190 -4.32 0.45 -20.90
CA SER A 190 -3.94 1.74 -21.46
C SER A 190 -4.08 2.90 -20.47
N ASP A 191 -5.03 2.84 -19.54
CA ASP A 191 -5.23 3.90 -18.53
C ASP A 191 -4.03 3.99 -17.56
N LEU A 192 -3.26 2.91 -17.42
CA LEU A 192 -2.05 2.87 -16.58
C LEU A 192 -0.79 3.41 -17.28
N LYS A 193 -0.86 3.90 -18.52
CA LYS A 193 0.31 4.37 -19.29
C LYS A 193 1.07 5.50 -18.58
N HIS A 194 0.34 6.37 -17.88
CA HIS A 194 0.88 7.54 -17.18
C HIS A 194 1.20 7.27 -15.70
N ILE A 195 0.85 6.09 -15.18
CA ILE A 195 1.13 5.63 -13.82
C ILE A 195 2.43 4.81 -13.85
N ARG A 196 3.59 5.45 -13.91
CA ARG A 196 4.91 4.78 -14.03
C ARG A 196 6.11 5.61 -13.57
N GLN A 197 5.89 6.59 -12.69
CA GLN A 197 6.93 7.45 -12.16
C GLN A 197 8.03 6.62 -11.50
N LYS A 198 9.27 7.09 -11.67
CA LYS A 198 10.46 6.51 -11.04
C LYS A 198 11.24 7.60 -10.32
N LEU A 199 11.99 7.20 -9.30
CA LEU A 199 13.04 8.04 -8.73
C LEU A 199 14.31 7.87 -9.56
N GLU A 200 14.92 9.00 -9.91
CA GLU A 200 16.29 9.07 -10.46
C GLU A 200 17.31 8.51 -9.48
#